data_AF-A0A2U1ZZJ2-F1
#
_entry.id   AF-A0A2U1ZZJ2-F1
#
_cell.length_a   1.000
_cell.length_b   1.000
_cell.length_c   1.000
_cell.angle_alpha   90.00
_cell.angle_beta   90.00
_cell.angle_gamma   90.00
#
_symmetry.space_group_name_H-M   'P 1'
#
loop_
_entity.id
_entity.type
_entity.pdbx_description
1 polymer ?
#
loop_
_entity_poly.entity_id
_entity_poly.type
_entity_poly.pdbx_seq_one_letter_code
_entity_poly.pdbx_strand_id
1 'polypeptide(L)'
;MRLQLRRGGRGGVPVLASDNACSLPPGPWTVISAVDRCGVAVGWCDAVTAALEPTARTCELTSLLGRPTSETVAAAWTAGEEPDSLAVPVSVDEQGRTVAIDLAADGPHALVAGTTGSGKSELLSSWVLALALRQPPSRLHLLLVDYKGGATFAVAAGLPHTVGLLTDLDGPASARALTTLRAELRRREALVAAAGVRDVVELDRPPARLVVVVDELRALVEESPERLLDLVRLATLGRSLGIHLVLATQRPSGVVNAQLRANVNLRICLRVLDAGDSTDVIGVADAAALPAAPAARW
;
A
#
# COMPACT_ATOMS: atom_id res chain seq x y z
N MET A 1 33.33 6.33 17.13
CA MET A 1 32.83 5.21 17.96
C MET A 1 32.46 4.05 17.04
N ARG A 2 32.70 2.78 17.42
CA ARG A 2 32.49 1.59 16.57
C ARG A 2 30.99 1.34 16.33
N LEU A 3 30.59 1.20 15.06
CA LEU A 3 29.29 0.69 14.65
C LEU A 3 29.09 -0.71 15.26
N GLN A 4 28.17 -0.86 16.22
CA GLN A 4 27.86 -2.15 16.81
C GLN A 4 26.51 -2.65 16.28
N LEU A 5 26.56 -3.65 15.42
CA LEU A 5 25.38 -4.40 14.98
C LEU A 5 24.98 -5.39 16.06
N ARG A 6 23.85 -5.14 16.75
CA ARG A 6 23.18 -6.16 17.56
C ARG A 6 21.95 -6.64 16.81
N ARG A 7 21.93 -7.92 16.44
CA ARG A 7 20.70 -8.58 15.98
C ARG A 7 19.74 -8.65 17.16
N GLY A 8 18.57 -8.03 17.03
CA GLY A 8 17.43 -8.33 17.89
C GLY A 8 17.06 -9.81 17.76
N GLY A 9 16.58 -10.43 18.83
CA GLY A 9 16.09 -11.81 18.81
C GLY A 9 15.01 -12.03 17.73
N ARG A 10 14.73 -13.30 17.41
CA ARG A 10 13.83 -13.74 16.33
C ARG A 10 12.58 -12.84 16.20
N GLY A 11 12.55 -12.03 15.13
CA GLY A 11 11.43 -11.13 14.80
C GLY A 11 11.64 -9.63 15.08
N GLY A 12 12.78 -9.21 15.64
CA GLY A 12 13.09 -7.80 15.86
C GLY A 12 13.78 -7.12 14.68
N VAL A 13 13.42 -5.86 14.39
CA VAL A 13 14.18 -4.96 13.51
C VAL A 13 15.60 -4.79 14.07
N PRO A 14 16.67 -4.92 13.28
CA PRO A 14 18.03 -4.75 13.78
C PRO A 14 18.29 -3.31 14.24
N VAL A 15 18.96 -3.15 15.37
CA VAL A 15 19.25 -1.84 15.98
C VAL A 15 20.68 -1.43 15.62
N LEU A 16 20.86 -0.24 15.03
CA LEU A 16 22.17 0.37 14.81
C LEU A 16 22.35 1.54 15.77
N ALA A 17 23.23 1.41 16.75
CA ALA A 17 23.63 2.55 17.56
C ALA A 17 24.78 3.31 16.86
N SER A 18 24.58 4.59 16.57
CA SER A 18 25.60 5.51 16.06
C SER A 18 25.37 6.90 16.65
N ASP A 19 26.43 7.56 17.10
CA ASP A 19 26.39 8.97 17.54
C ASP A 19 26.26 9.94 16.36
N ASN A 20 26.26 9.41 15.12
CA ASN A 20 26.16 10.18 13.89
C ASN A 20 25.27 9.43 12.88
N ALA A 21 24.04 9.92 12.66
CA ALA A 21 23.07 9.29 11.77
C ALA A 21 23.50 9.29 10.29
N CYS A 22 24.35 10.23 9.88
CA CYS A 22 24.80 10.41 8.50
C CYS A 22 25.81 9.35 8.02
N SER A 23 26.37 8.53 8.91
CA SER A 23 27.36 7.49 8.56
C SER A 23 26.77 6.08 8.46
N LEU A 24 25.45 5.94 8.54
CA LEU A 24 24.77 4.66 8.53
C LEU A 24 24.60 4.13 7.09
N PRO A 25 24.86 2.83 6.83
CA PRO A 25 24.50 2.23 5.56
C PRO A 25 22.97 2.23 5.38
N PRO A 26 22.46 2.38 4.15
CA PRO A 26 21.02 2.35 3.88
C PRO A 26 20.40 1.04 4.42
N GLY A 27 19.29 1.16 5.17
CA GLY A 27 18.56 0.01 5.72
C GLY A 27 17.62 0.38 6.87
N PRO A 28 16.73 -0.54 7.29
CA PRO A 28 15.71 -0.31 8.31
C PRO A 28 16.29 -0.56 9.70
N TRP A 29 17.16 0.32 10.16
CA TRP A 29 17.76 0.17 11.48
C TRP A 29 17.06 1.08 12.46
N THR A 30 16.67 0.57 13.63
CA THR A 30 16.34 1.48 14.73
C THR A 30 17.64 2.14 15.16
N VAL A 31 17.78 3.44 14.90
CA VAL A 31 18.93 4.21 15.41
C VAL A 31 18.64 4.61 16.85
N ILE A 32 19.42 4.08 17.78
CA ILE A 32 19.49 4.63 19.14
C ILE A 32 20.60 5.68 19.11
N SER A 33 20.23 6.90 18.73
CA SER A 33 21.01 8.08 19.12
C SER A 33 20.79 8.27 20.61
N ALA A 34 21.79 8.77 21.35
CA ALA A 34 21.65 9.08 22.78
C ALA A 34 20.56 10.15 23.07
N VAL A 35 19.92 10.68 22.02
CA VAL A 35 18.73 11.52 22.04
C VAL A 35 17.80 11.01 20.93
N ASP A 36 16.60 10.52 21.30
CA ASP A 36 15.47 10.05 20.45
C ASP A 36 15.52 8.65 19.79
N ARG A 37 14.38 7.92 19.91
CA ARG A 37 14.23 6.46 19.69
C ARG A 37 13.67 6.04 18.32
N CYS A 38 13.86 6.80 17.26
CA CYS A 38 13.56 6.31 15.91
C CYS A 38 14.46 7.03 14.91
N GLY A 39 15.33 6.30 14.23
CA GLY A 39 16.13 6.87 13.15
C GLY A 39 15.76 6.19 11.85
N VAL A 40 15.24 6.96 10.91
CA VAL A 40 15.09 6.53 9.51
C VAL A 40 16.41 6.86 8.81
N ALA A 41 16.99 5.89 8.10
CA ALA A 41 18.23 6.13 7.38
C ALA A 41 18.01 7.17 6.26
N VAL A 42 18.85 8.20 6.19
CA VAL A 42 18.77 9.26 5.17
C VAL A 42 18.70 8.66 3.75
N GLY A 43 19.56 7.69 3.44
CA GLY A 43 19.57 7.03 2.13
C GLY A 43 18.30 6.24 1.79
N TRP A 44 17.49 5.83 2.78
CA TRP A 44 16.16 5.25 2.53
C TRP A 44 15.16 6.34 2.16
N CYS A 45 15.15 7.47 2.87
CA CYS A 45 14.31 8.63 2.53
C CYS A 45 14.65 9.16 1.14
N ASP A 46 15.93 9.23 0.79
CA ASP A 46 16.38 9.65 -0.53
C ASP A 46 15.90 8.68 -1.62
N ALA A 47 15.97 7.37 -1.38
CA ALA A 47 15.47 6.36 -2.32
C ALA A 47 13.95 6.45 -2.53
N VAL A 48 13.18 6.65 -1.46
CA VAL A 48 11.72 6.85 -1.54
C VAL A 48 11.39 8.17 -2.26
N THR A 49 12.13 9.24 -1.99
CA THR A 49 11.96 10.54 -2.67
C THR A 49 12.25 10.41 -4.16
N ALA A 50 13.36 9.76 -4.52
CA ALA A 50 13.73 9.52 -5.91
C ALA A 50 12.71 8.60 -6.62
N ALA A 51 12.12 7.63 -5.92
CA ALA A 51 11.04 6.80 -6.43
C ALA A 51 9.75 7.58 -6.74
N LEU A 52 9.52 8.70 -6.06
CA LEU A 52 8.35 9.57 -6.30
C LEU A 52 8.54 10.50 -7.49
N GLU A 53 9.78 10.83 -7.85
CA GLU A 53 10.13 11.81 -8.87
C GLU A 53 9.61 11.46 -10.30
N PRO A 54 9.65 10.19 -10.78
CA PRO A 54 9.06 9.81 -12.07
C PRO A 54 7.52 9.84 -12.09
N THR A 55 6.88 9.75 -10.92
CA THR A 55 5.43 9.68 -10.74
C THR A 55 4.76 11.06 -10.92
N ALA A 56 5.58 12.10 -11.11
CA ALA A 56 5.24 13.51 -11.16
C ALA A 56 4.96 14.00 -12.58
N ARG A 57 3.70 13.98 -13.05
CA ARG A 57 3.32 14.83 -14.20
C ARG A 57 2.02 15.62 -14.05
N THR A 58 1.30 15.52 -12.92
CA THR A 58 0.08 16.33 -12.69
C THR A 58 -0.18 16.75 -11.24
N CYS A 59 0.34 16.03 -10.24
CA CYS A 59 0.41 16.48 -8.84
C CYS A 59 1.51 15.67 -8.16
N GLU A 60 2.54 16.34 -7.63
CA GLU A 60 3.64 15.64 -6.96
C GLU A 60 3.17 15.15 -5.60
N LEU A 61 3.28 13.87 -5.28
CA LEU A 61 3.03 13.40 -3.91
C LEU A 61 3.95 14.13 -2.91
N THR A 62 5.17 14.49 -3.32
CA THR A 62 6.09 15.36 -2.58
C THR A 62 5.56 16.80 -2.40
N SER A 63 4.72 17.29 -3.30
CA SER A 63 4.00 18.57 -3.09
C SER A 63 2.87 18.43 -2.07
N LEU A 64 2.26 17.24 -1.97
CA LEU A 64 1.19 16.95 -0.99
C LEU A 64 1.74 16.63 0.41
N LEU A 65 2.82 15.85 0.48
CA LEU A 65 3.45 15.40 1.73
C LEU A 65 4.56 16.34 2.22
N GLY A 66 5.02 17.26 1.37
CA GLY A 66 6.34 17.87 1.52
C GLY A 66 7.44 16.90 1.08
N ARG A 67 8.65 17.42 0.83
CA ARG A 67 9.82 16.58 0.54
C ARG A 67 10.22 15.83 1.81
N PRO A 68 10.16 14.49 1.85
CA PRO A 68 10.40 13.76 3.09
C PRO A 68 11.88 13.79 3.44
N THR A 69 12.19 14.13 4.68
CA THR A 69 13.52 13.96 5.29
C THR A 69 13.49 12.86 6.33
N SER A 70 14.67 12.34 6.71
CA SER A 70 14.82 11.37 7.81
C SER A 70 14.12 11.81 9.09
N GLU A 71 14.22 13.10 9.43
CA GLU A 71 13.60 13.67 10.62
C GLU A 71 12.08 13.70 10.50
N THR A 72 11.54 14.14 9.35
CA THR A 72 10.08 14.18 9.15
C THR A 72 9.45 12.79 9.15
N VAL A 73 10.12 11.79 8.57
CA VAL A 73 9.63 10.40 8.56
C VAL A 73 9.77 9.78 9.96
N ALA A 74 10.89 10.00 10.65
CA ALA A 74 11.06 9.54 12.03
C ALA A 74 10.00 10.16 12.95
N ALA A 75 9.70 11.45 12.78
CA ALA A 75 8.64 12.13 13.48
C ALA A 75 7.28 11.50 13.16
N ALA A 76 6.96 11.23 11.89
CA ALA A 76 5.72 10.55 11.51
C ALA A 76 5.60 9.13 12.11
N TRP A 77 6.69 8.37 12.16
CA TRP A 77 6.70 7.00 12.70
C TRP A 77 6.63 6.92 14.22
N THR A 78 7.02 8.00 14.90
CA THR A 78 7.01 8.10 16.37
C THR A 78 5.83 8.90 16.91
N ALA A 79 5.28 9.80 16.11
CA ALA A 79 4.01 10.43 16.37
C ALA A 79 2.99 9.30 16.52
N GLY A 80 2.55 9.08 17.76
CA GLY A 80 1.52 8.10 18.10
C GLY A 80 0.13 8.51 17.60
N GLU A 81 0.06 9.16 16.43
CA GLU A 81 -1.21 9.43 15.75
C GLU A 81 -1.91 8.10 15.50
N GLU A 82 -3.25 8.18 15.59
CA GLU A 82 -4.19 7.08 15.72
C GLU A 82 -3.63 5.75 15.23
N PRO A 83 -3.39 4.80 16.15
CA PRO A 83 -2.80 3.52 15.82
C PRO A 83 -3.43 2.80 14.64
N ASP A 84 -4.68 3.15 14.35
CA ASP A 84 -5.54 2.51 13.40
C ASP A 84 -5.68 3.18 12.05
N SER A 85 -5.15 4.39 11.88
CA SER A 85 -5.29 5.12 10.63
C SER A 85 -4.33 4.62 9.55
N LEU A 86 -4.84 4.48 8.33
CA LEU A 86 -4.06 4.37 7.10
C LEU A 86 -4.31 5.58 6.19
N ALA A 87 -4.57 6.75 6.79
CA ALA A 87 -4.74 8.00 6.07
C ALA A 87 -3.47 8.38 5.29
N VAL A 88 -3.61 8.72 4.02
CA VAL A 88 -2.55 9.32 3.21
C VAL A 88 -3.15 10.37 2.27
N PRO A 89 -2.44 11.47 2.00
CA PRO A 89 -2.87 12.39 0.96
C PRO A 89 -2.73 11.74 -0.41
N VAL A 90 -3.72 11.97 -1.28
CA VAL A 90 -3.76 11.38 -2.63
C VAL A 90 -3.99 12.41 -3.73
N SER A 91 -4.53 13.58 -3.39
CA SER A 91 -4.84 14.63 -4.38
C SER A 91 -5.00 16.02 -3.74
N VAL A 92 -5.25 17.03 -4.56
CA VAL A 92 -5.78 18.34 -4.17
C VAL A 92 -7.15 18.54 -4.81
N ASP A 93 -8.06 19.20 -4.11
CA ASP A 93 -9.34 19.61 -4.70
C ASP A 93 -9.22 20.90 -5.53
N GLU A 94 -10.32 21.34 -6.13
CA GLU A 94 -10.40 22.57 -6.94
C GLU A 94 -10.02 23.84 -6.17
N GLN A 95 -10.05 23.79 -4.83
CA GLN A 95 -9.70 24.89 -3.94
C GLN A 95 -8.25 24.79 -3.44
N GLY A 96 -7.48 23.81 -3.93
CA GLY A 96 -6.10 23.56 -3.53
C GLY A 96 -5.96 22.91 -2.15
N ARG A 97 -7.04 22.37 -1.58
CA ARG A 97 -7.00 21.66 -0.29
C ARG A 97 -6.60 20.21 -0.52
N THR A 98 -5.70 19.70 0.32
CA THR A 98 -5.28 18.29 0.28
C THR A 98 -6.45 17.38 0.56
N VAL A 99 -6.67 16.42 -0.33
CA VAL A 99 -7.61 15.31 -0.17
C VAL A 99 -6.82 14.09 0.28
N ALA A 100 -7.21 13.54 1.42
CA ALA A 100 -6.65 12.31 1.96
C ALA A 100 -7.65 11.16 1.88
N ILE A 101 -7.10 9.96 1.80
CA ILE A 101 -7.83 8.69 1.86
C ILE A 101 -7.27 7.91 3.03
N ASP A 102 -8.15 7.44 3.91
CA ASP A 102 -7.83 6.47 4.96
C ASP A 102 -8.34 5.08 4.57
N LEU A 103 -7.42 4.21 4.19
CA LEU A 103 -7.76 2.84 3.82
C LEU A 103 -8.39 2.05 4.98
N ALA A 104 -8.13 2.39 6.24
CA ALA A 104 -8.76 1.73 7.38
C ALA A 104 -10.19 2.25 7.64
N ALA A 105 -10.42 3.56 7.45
CA ALA A 105 -11.70 4.20 7.76
C ALA A 105 -12.66 4.30 6.56
N ASP A 106 -12.19 4.75 5.39
CA ASP A 106 -13.01 5.05 4.20
C ASP A 106 -13.43 3.78 3.44
N GLY A 107 -12.67 2.70 3.63
CA GLY A 107 -13.02 1.40 3.09
C GLY A 107 -11.84 0.44 3.24
N PRO A 108 -11.93 -0.60 4.10
CA PRO A 108 -10.81 -1.52 4.37
C PRO A 108 -10.24 -2.15 3.10
N HIS A 109 -11.03 -2.14 2.03
CA HIS A 109 -10.62 -2.52 0.69
C HIS A 109 -11.00 -1.43 -0.31
N ALA A 110 -10.12 -1.23 -1.28
CA ALA A 110 -10.26 -0.25 -2.35
C ALA A 110 -10.32 -0.92 -3.72
N LEU A 111 -11.09 -0.33 -4.63
CA LEU A 111 -11.10 -0.64 -6.05
C LEU A 111 -10.61 0.59 -6.84
N VAL A 112 -9.61 0.40 -7.70
CA VAL A 112 -9.04 1.44 -8.56
C VAL A 112 -9.25 1.05 -10.02
N ALA A 113 -10.04 1.81 -10.76
CA ALA A 113 -10.24 1.62 -12.19
C ALA A 113 -9.60 2.73 -13.00
N GLY A 114 -9.03 2.40 -14.16
CA GLY A 114 -8.48 3.40 -15.07
C GLY A 114 -7.79 2.79 -16.28
N THR A 115 -8.08 3.32 -17.47
CA THR A 115 -7.50 2.83 -18.73
C THR A 115 -6.00 3.13 -18.83
N THR A 116 -5.31 2.60 -19.83
CA THR A 116 -3.89 2.90 -20.07
C THR A 116 -3.67 4.42 -20.22
N GLY A 117 -2.65 4.94 -19.54
CA GLY A 117 -2.34 6.38 -19.54
C GLY A 117 -3.35 7.23 -18.76
N SER A 118 -4.13 6.63 -17.86
CA SER A 118 -5.00 7.37 -16.91
C SER A 118 -4.27 7.81 -15.63
N GLY A 119 -3.04 7.33 -15.40
CA GLY A 119 -2.29 7.55 -14.16
C GLY A 119 -2.52 6.48 -13.09
N LYS A 120 -3.13 5.33 -13.43
CA LYS A 120 -3.42 4.25 -12.46
C LYS A 120 -2.16 3.71 -11.78
N SER A 121 -1.12 3.39 -12.55
CA SER A 121 0.12 2.85 -11.99
C SER A 121 0.82 3.88 -11.10
N GLU A 122 0.80 5.15 -11.51
CA GLU A 122 1.33 6.28 -10.75
C GLU A 122 0.57 6.51 -9.43
N LEU A 123 -0.76 6.39 -9.45
CA LEU A 123 -1.58 6.46 -8.23
C LEU A 123 -1.22 5.32 -7.27
N LEU A 124 -1.11 4.08 -7.77
CA LEU A 124 -0.82 2.92 -6.92
C LEU A 124 0.58 3.01 -6.30
N SER A 125 1.60 3.37 -7.09
CA SER A 125 2.96 3.55 -6.57
C SER A 125 3.03 4.68 -5.54
N SER A 126 2.41 5.83 -5.84
CA SER A 126 2.32 6.98 -4.92
C SER A 126 1.64 6.60 -3.61
N TRP A 127 0.52 5.88 -3.67
CA TRP A 127 -0.22 5.45 -2.49
C TRP A 127 0.62 4.52 -1.61
N VAL A 128 1.27 3.53 -2.22
CA VAL A 128 2.17 2.59 -1.52
C VAL A 128 3.31 3.35 -0.82
N LEU A 129 3.94 4.29 -1.52
CA LEU A 129 5.04 5.09 -0.98
C LEU A 129 4.56 6.04 0.14
N ALA A 130 3.38 6.67 -0.02
CA ALA A 130 2.76 7.50 1.01
C ALA A 130 2.51 6.72 2.30
N LEU A 131 2.02 5.48 2.18
CA LEU A 131 1.80 4.60 3.31
C LEU A 131 3.12 4.26 4.02
N ALA A 132 4.16 3.93 3.25
CA ALA A 132 5.48 3.62 3.79
C ALA A 132 6.15 4.83 4.49
N LEU A 133 5.91 6.05 3.99
CA LEU A 133 6.38 7.28 4.62
C LEU A 133 5.66 7.57 5.94
N ARG A 134 4.37 7.26 6.06
CA ARG A 134 3.59 7.53 7.27
C ARG A 134 3.67 6.44 8.33
N GLN A 135 3.77 5.17 7.92
CA GLN A 135 3.71 4.04 8.83
C GLN A 135 5.06 3.35 8.93
N PRO A 136 5.56 3.00 10.13
CA PRO A 136 6.78 2.20 10.26
C PRO A 136 6.56 0.75 9.83
N PRO A 137 7.62 0.02 9.41
CA PRO A 137 7.52 -1.39 9.00
C PRO A 137 6.99 -2.33 10.09
N SER A 138 7.15 -1.96 11.36
CA SER A 138 6.58 -2.70 12.49
C SER A 138 5.04 -2.64 12.55
N ARG A 139 4.42 -1.73 11.80
CA ARG A 139 2.98 -1.48 11.79
C ARG A 139 2.33 -1.70 10.43
N LEU A 140 3.11 -1.69 9.36
CA LEU A 140 2.63 -1.87 8.00
C LEU A 140 3.54 -2.83 7.21
N HIS A 141 2.92 -3.85 6.64
CA HIS A 141 3.49 -4.71 5.62
C HIS A 141 2.75 -4.53 4.28
N LEU A 142 3.51 -4.64 3.19
CA LEU A 142 3.04 -4.52 1.82
C LEU A 142 3.28 -5.82 1.05
N LEU A 143 2.23 -6.36 0.44
CA LEU A 143 2.34 -7.41 -0.57
C LEU A 143 1.90 -6.83 -1.91
N LEU A 144 2.84 -6.75 -2.85
CA LEU A 144 2.64 -6.08 -4.13
C LEU A 144 2.55 -7.12 -5.23
N VAL A 145 1.51 -7.03 -6.06
CA VAL A 145 1.23 -7.99 -7.13
C VAL A 145 1.08 -7.22 -8.42
N ASP A 146 1.97 -7.45 -9.38
CA ASP A 146 2.00 -6.81 -10.69
C ASP A 146 1.90 -7.88 -11.80
N TYR A 147 0.77 -7.89 -12.49
CA TYR A 147 0.54 -8.81 -13.61
C TYR A 147 1.07 -8.30 -14.95
N LYS A 148 1.57 -7.06 -15.03
CA LYS A 148 2.03 -6.42 -16.27
C LYS A 148 3.46 -5.88 -16.12
N GLY A 149 4.46 -6.75 -16.27
CA GLY A 149 5.84 -6.34 -16.55
C GLY A 149 6.58 -5.69 -15.38
N GLY A 150 6.06 -5.80 -14.16
CA GLY A 150 6.80 -5.56 -12.91
C GLY A 150 7.24 -4.13 -12.62
N ALA A 151 6.87 -3.16 -13.44
CA ALA A 151 7.38 -1.79 -13.35
C ALA A 151 6.63 -0.94 -12.30
N THR A 152 5.33 -1.20 -12.07
CA THR A 152 4.49 -0.34 -11.21
C THR A 152 5.05 -0.28 -9.78
N PHE A 153 5.48 -1.43 -9.26
CA PHE A 153 5.91 -1.58 -7.86
C PHE A 153 7.41 -1.78 -7.67
N ALA A 154 8.22 -1.76 -8.73
CA ALA A 154 9.67 -1.90 -8.66
C ALA A 154 10.29 -0.91 -7.66
N VAL A 155 9.77 0.31 -7.63
CA VAL A 155 10.19 1.38 -6.72
C VAL A 155 9.99 1.05 -5.23
N ALA A 156 9.04 0.17 -4.92
CA ALA A 156 8.71 -0.25 -3.56
C ALA A 156 9.32 -1.61 -3.19
N ALA A 157 9.96 -2.32 -4.13
CA ALA A 157 10.47 -3.67 -3.92
C ALA A 157 11.50 -3.75 -2.79
N GLY A 158 12.37 -2.74 -2.68
CA GLY A 158 13.44 -2.66 -1.68
C GLY A 158 13.01 -2.09 -0.33
N LEU A 159 11.73 -1.72 -0.16
CA LEU A 159 11.27 -1.14 1.09
C LEU A 159 11.20 -2.21 2.19
N PRO A 160 11.51 -1.84 3.45
CA PRO A 160 11.42 -2.76 4.58
C PRO A 160 9.97 -3.18 4.90
N HIS A 161 8.99 -2.42 4.44
CA HIS A 161 7.58 -2.76 4.50
C HIS A 161 7.20 -3.88 3.53
N THR A 162 7.92 -4.05 2.42
CA THR A 162 7.55 -4.96 1.34
C THR A 162 7.94 -6.39 1.72
N VAL A 163 6.93 -7.20 2.05
CA VAL A 163 7.11 -8.62 2.40
C VAL A 163 7.12 -9.52 1.17
N GLY A 164 6.67 -9.01 0.02
CA GLY A 164 6.76 -9.68 -1.27
C GLY A 164 6.39 -8.74 -2.41
N LEU A 165 7.13 -8.85 -3.51
CA LEU A 165 6.76 -8.32 -4.82
C LEU A 165 6.63 -9.51 -5.77
N LEU A 166 5.46 -9.65 -6.35
CA LEU A 166 5.11 -10.72 -7.27
C LEU A 166 4.89 -10.11 -8.65
N THR A 167 5.78 -10.41 -9.58
CA THR A 167 5.72 -9.93 -10.96
C THR A 167 5.57 -11.11 -11.91
N ASP A 168 4.99 -10.87 -13.09
CA ASP A 168 4.86 -11.85 -14.18
C ASP A 168 4.37 -13.22 -13.66
N LEU A 169 3.36 -13.16 -12.80
CA LEU A 169 2.88 -14.31 -12.07
C LEU A 169 2.41 -15.40 -13.04
N ASP A 170 3.07 -16.56 -12.94
CA ASP A 170 2.55 -17.80 -13.47
C ASP A 170 1.55 -18.46 -12.50
N GLY A 171 0.80 -19.45 -13.00
CA GLY A 171 -0.09 -20.33 -12.24
C GLY A 171 0.42 -20.66 -10.83
N PRO A 172 1.60 -21.29 -10.73
CA PRO A 172 2.18 -21.70 -9.47
C PRO A 172 2.49 -20.54 -8.51
N ALA A 173 3.07 -19.43 -8.99
CA ALA A 173 3.47 -18.32 -8.13
C ALA A 173 2.23 -17.59 -7.55
N SER A 174 1.19 -17.37 -8.35
CA SER A 174 -0.05 -16.77 -7.87
C SER A 174 -0.78 -17.68 -6.87
N ALA A 175 -0.83 -18.99 -7.14
CA ALA A 175 -1.42 -19.96 -6.22
C ALA A 175 -0.68 -20.02 -4.88
N ARG A 176 0.66 -19.94 -4.88
CA ARG A 176 1.46 -19.86 -3.64
C ARG A 176 1.15 -18.58 -2.86
N ALA A 177 1.06 -17.44 -3.54
CA ALA A 177 0.74 -16.16 -2.89
C ALA A 177 -0.61 -16.20 -2.16
N LEU A 178 -1.66 -16.68 -2.84
CA LEU A 178 -2.99 -16.84 -2.24
C LEU A 178 -3.00 -17.87 -1.12
N THR A 179 -2.19 -18.92 -1.21
CA THR A 179 -2.02 -19.90 -0.12
C THR A 179 -1.40 -19.25 1.10
N THR A 180 -0.37 -18.42 0.93
CA THR A 180 0.26 -17.65 2.01
C THR A 180 -0.72 -16.67 2.64
N LEU A 181 -1.50 -15.95 1.83
CA LEU A 181 -2.53 -15.03 2.32
C LEU A 181 -3.62 -15.76 3.12
N ARG A 182 -4.06 -16.93 2.67
CA ARG A 182 -5.02 -17.77 3.42
C ARG A 182 -4.43 -18.26 4.76
N ALA A 183 -3.15 -18.63 4.79
CA ALA A 183 -2.49 -19.02 6.02
C ALA A 183 -2.38 -17.85 7.00
N GLU A 184 -2.04 -16.65 6.51
CA GLU A 184 -1.97 -15.45 7.33
C GLU A 184 -3.35 -15.05 7.90
N LEU A 185 -4.41 -15.13 7.08
CA LEU A 185 -5.79 -14.92 7.54
C LEU A 185 -6.13 -15.85 8.71
N ARG A 186 -5.89 -17.16 8.54
CA ARG A 186 -6.14 -18.17 9.59
C ARG A 186 -5.31 -17.92 10.85
N ARG A 187 -4.06 -17.49 10.70
CA ARG A 187 -3.20 -17.14 11.84
C ARG A 187 -3.81 -16.01 12.65
N ARG A 188 -4.31 -14.96 11.98
CA ARG A 188 -4.92 -13.80 12.65
C ARG A 188 -6.27 -14.14 13.28
N GLU A 189 -7.11 -14.95 12.62
CA GLU A 189 -8.35 -15.50 13.20
C GLU A 189 -8.05 -16.23 14.52
N ALA A 190 -7.02 -17.07 14.55
CA ALA A 190 -6.62 -17.81 15.74
C ALA A 190 -6.11 -16.89 16.87
N LEU A 191 -5.39 -15.81 16.55
CA LEU A 191 -4.93 -14.84 17.54
C LEU A 191 -6.10 -14.10 18.21
N VAL A 192 -7.03 -13.59 17.40
CA VAL A 192 -8.22 -12.87 17.87
C VAL A 192 -9.11 -13.80 18.71
N ALA A 193 -9.32 -15.03 18.25
CA ALA A 193 -10.09 -16.03 18.99
C ALA A 193 -9.43 -16.41 20.32
N ALA A 194 -8.10 -16.60 20.35
CA ALA A 194 -7.37 -16.94 21.58
C ALA A 194 -7.41 -15.82 22.63
N ALA A 195 -7.47 -14.56 22.19
CA ALA A 195 -7.61 -13.40 23.06
C ALA A 195 -9.07 -13.07 23.44
N GLY A 196 -10.06 -13.72 22.80
CA GLY A 196 -11.48 -13.46 23.04
C GLY A 196 -11.96 -12.09 22.57
N VAL A 197 -11.23 -11.46 21.64
CA VAL A 197 -11.55 -10.15 21.06
C VAL A 197 -12.20 -10.32 19.68
N ARG A 198 -12.67 -9.22 19.07
CA ARG A 198 -13.29 -9.27 17.73
C ARG A 198 -12.39 -8.75 16.63
N ASP A 199 -11.57 -7.75 16.95
CA ASP A 199 -10.64 -7.14 16.01
C ASP A 199 -9.19 -7.35 16.43
N VAL A 200 -8.32 -7.48 15.44
CA VAL A 200 -6.88 -7.63 15.63
C VAL A 200 -6.26 -6.43 16.34
N VAL A 201 -6.87 -5.24 16.20
CA VAL A 201 -6.40 -4.01 16.86
C VAL A 201 -6.62 -4.02 18.38
N GLU A 202 -7.52 -4.87 18.87
CA GLU A 202 -7.81 -5.04 20.30
C GLU A 202 -6.76 -5.93 21.01
N LEU A 203 -5.84 -6.56 20.27
CA LEU A 203 -4.78 -7.38 20.84
C LEU A 203 -3.73 -6.51 21.55
N ASP A 204 -3.14 -7.01 22.64
CA ASP A 204 -2.01 -6.37 23.34
C ASP A 204 -0.82 -6.08 22.41
N ARG A 205 -0.63 -6.96 21.41
CA ARG A 205 0.43 -6.88 20.41
C ARG A 205 -0.16 -7.19 19.04
N PRO A 206 -0.84 -6.22 18.40
CA PRO A 206 -1.44 -6.45 17.10
C PRO A 206 -0.33 -6.73 16.07
N PRO A 207 -0.48 -7.73 15.19
CA PRO A 207 0.35 -7.82 14.00
C PRO A 207 0.27 -6.54 13.16
N ALA A 208 1.34 -6.24 12.42
CA ALA A 208 1.34 -5.19 11.41
C ALA A 208 0.16 -5.36 10.44
N ARG A 209 -0.47 -4.25 10.05
CA ARG A 209 -1.46 -4.25 8.97
C ARG A 209 -0.82 -4.79 7.70
N LEU A 210 -1.57 -5.56 6.94
CA LEU A 210 -1.13 -6.08 5.65
C LEU A 210 -1.96 -5.41 4.56
N VAL A 211 -1.32 -4.60 3.73
CA VAL A 211 -1.96 -4.05 2.52
C VAL A 211 -1.50 -4.89 1.33
N VAL A 212 -2.45 -5.55 0.68
CA VAL A 212 -2.22 -6.31 -0.55
C VAL A 212 -2.66 -5.46 -1.73
N VAL A 213 -1.73 -5.09 -2.59
CA VAL A 213 -2.02 -4.29 -3.79
C VAL A 213 -1.91 -5.18 -5.01
N VAL A 214 -2.99 -5.29 -5.77
CA VAL A 214 -3.08 -6.10 -6.98
C VAL A 214 -3.27 -5.19 -8.17
N ASP A 215 -2.25 -5.05 -9.01
CA ASP A 215 -2.36 -4.41 -10.30
C ASP A 215 -2.85 -5.41 -11.36
N GLU A 216 -3.85 -4.99 -12.13
CA GLU A 216 -4.55 -5.79 -13.13
C GLU A 216 -5.28 -7.04 -12.57
N LEU A 217 -6.24 -6.81 -11.67
CA LEU A 217 -7.17 -7.82 -11.13
C LEU A 217 -7.77 -8.72 -12.23
N ARG A 218 -8.02 -8.18 -13.42
CA ARG A 218 -8.56 -8.94 -14.54
C ARG A 218 -7.68 -10.13 -14.90
N ALA A 219 -6.36 -9.95 -14.95
CA ALA A 219 -5.42 -11.02 -15.28
C ALA A 219 -5.48 -12.14 -14.23
N LEU A 220 -5.57 -11.78 -12.94
CA LEU A 220 -5.73 -12.75 -11.85
C LEU A 220 -7.00 -13.60 -12.01
N VAL A 221 -8.12 -12.99 -12.41
CA VAL A 221 -9.41 -13.67 -12.58
C VAL A 221 -9.45 -14.51 -13.86
N GLU A 222 -8.90 -14.00 -14.97
CA GLU A 222 -8.81 -14.73 -16.24
C GLU A 222 -7.92 -15.97 -16.13
N GLU A 223 -6.87 -15.91 -15.32
CA GLU A 223 -6.00 -17.05 -15.06
C GLU A 223 -6.73 -18.17 -14.28
N SER A 224 -7.62 -17.80 -13.35
CA SER A 224 -8.26 -18.74 -12.43
C SER A 224 -9.42 -18.07 -11.67
N PRO A 225 -10.68 -18.29 -12.11
CA PRO A 225 -11.87 -17.65 -11.52
C PRO A 225 -12.07 -17.92 -10.02
N GLU A 226 -11.62 -19.08 -9.53
CA GLU A 226 -11.67 -19.44 -8.11
C GLU A 226 -10.87 -18.49 -7.22
N ARG A 227 -9.86 -17.80 -7.76
CA ARG A 227 -9.07 -16.81 -7.01
C ARG A 227 -9.87 -15.57 -6.66
N LEU A 228 -10.90 -15.24 -7.45
CA LEU A 228 -11.84 -14.18 -7.12
C LEU A 228 -12.58 -14.50 -5.82
N LEU A 229 -12.97 -15.76 -5.61
CA LEU A 229 -13.65 -16.19 -4.38
C LEU A 229 -12.72 -16.06 -3.16
N ASP A 230 -11.44 -16.39 -3.32
CA ASP A 230 -10.44 -16.18 -2.27
C ASP A 230 -10.28 -14.69 -1.93
N LEU A 231 -10.21 -13.80 -2.93
CA LEU A 231 -10.17 -12.36 -2.71
C LEU A 231 -11.44 -11.82 -2.02
N VAL A 232 -12.62 -12.29 -2.42
CA VAL A 232 -13.89 -11.91 -1.76
C VAL A 232 -13.89 -12.34 -0.30
N ARG A 233 -13.41 -13.55 0.01
CA ARG A 233 -13.29 -14.03 1.39
C ARG A 233 -12.30 -13.17 2.20
N LEU A 234 -11.16 -12.83 1.60
CA LEU A 234 -10.20 -11.90 2.20
C LEU A 234 -10.82 -10.52 2.43
N ALA A 235 -11.62 -10.01 1.50
CA ALA A 235 -12.30 -8.72 1.64
C ALA A 235 -13.41 -8.74 2.72
N THR A 236 -14.05 -9.90 2.92
CA THR A 236 -15.11 -10.04 3.93
C THR A 236 -14.54 -10.04 5.35
N LEU A 237 -13.42 -10.74 5.56
CA LEU A 237 -12.81 -10.93 6.88
C LEU A 237 -11.65 -9.98 7.16
N GLY A 238 -11.13 -9.33 6.12
CA GLY A 238 -9.87 -8.60 6.17
C GLY A 238 -9.87 -7.44 7.13
N ARG A 239 -10.98 -6.67 7.19
CA ARG A 239 -11.13 -5.51 8.09
C ARG A 239 -10.77 -5.83 9.52
N SER A 240 -11.46 -6.78 10.15
CA SER A 240 -11.25 -7.16 11.55
C SER A 240 -9.94 -7.88 11.81
N LEU A 241 -9.25 -8.28 10.75
CA LEU A 241 -7.96 -8.96 10.82
C LEU A 241 -6.81 -8.05 10.37
N GLY A 242 -7.06 -6.75 10.12
CA GLY A 242 -6.05 -5.80 9.69
C GLY A 242 -5.40 -6.14 8.34
N ILE A 243 -6.15 -6.80 7.45
CA ILE A 243 -5.77 -7.09 6.07
C ILE A 243 -6.61 -6.20 5.16
N HIS A 244 -5.94 -5.43 4.30
CA HIS A 244 -6.54 -4.49 3.38
C HIS A 244 -6.20 -4.90 1.95
N LEU A 245 -7.13 -4.69 1.02
CA LEU A 245 -6.95 -5.03 -0.39
C LEU A 245 -7.07 -3.76 -1.20
N VAL A 246 -6.12 -3.48 -2.09
CA VAL A 246 -6.21 -2.44 -3.10
C VAL A 246 -6.19 -3.15 -4.45
N LEU A 247 -7.36 -3.26 -5.07
CA LEU A 247 -7.53 -4.00 -6.31
C LEU A 247 -7.62 -3.02 -7.47
N ALA A 248 -6.77 -3.17 -8.47
CA ALA A 248 -6.72 -2.27 -9.59
C ALA A 248 -7.01 -2.97 -10.91
N THR A 249 -7.70 -2.30 -11.84
CA THR A 249 -7.99 -2.87 -13.17
C THR A 249 -8.10 -1.81 -14.24
N GLN A 250 -7.71 -2.17 -15.47
CA GLN A 250 -7.91 -1.29 -16.63
C GLN A 250 -9.31 -1.38 -17.24
N ARG A 251 -10.01 -2.49 -17.00
CA ARG A 251 -11.33 -2.79 -17.56
C ARG A 251 -12.20 -3.46 -16.49
N PRO A 252 -12.94 -2.68 -15.69
CA PRO A 252 -13.73 -3.20 -14.58
C PRO A 252 -14.89 -4.10 -15.02
N SER A 253 -15.44 -3.88 -16.23
CA SER A 253 -16.49 -4.72 -16.82
C SER A 253 -16.16 -6.22 -16.74
N GLY A 254 -17.08 -6.98 -16.12
CA GLY A 254 -17.02 -8.45 -16.02
C GLY A 254 -16.09 -9.00 -14.93
N VAL A 255 -15.24 -8.18 -14.32
CA VAL A 255 -14.30 -8.61 -13.26
C VAL A 255 -14.82 -8.23 -11.87
N VAL A 256 -15.47 -7.08 -11.78
CA VAL A 256 -16.03 -6.55 -10.54
C VAL A 256 -17.46 -7.05 -10.38
N ASN A 257 -17.65 -8.16 -9.66
CA ASN A 257 -18.98 -8.72 -9.40
C ASN A 257 -19.66 -8.09 -8.17
N ALA A 258 -20.94 -8.40 -7.93
CA ALA A 258 -21.71 -7.82 -6.82
C ALA A 258 -21.11 -8.13 -5.44
N GLN A 259 -20.53 -9.32 -5.25
CA GLN A 259 -19.92 -9.72 -3.98
C GLN A 259 -18.65 -8.92 -3.69
N LEU A 260 -17.81 -8.70 -4.71
CA LEU A 260 -16.62 -7.87 -4.56
C LEU A 260 -17.02 -6.42 -4.25
N ARG A 261 -17.99 -5.86 -4.99
CA ARG A 261 -18.50 -4.49 -4.76
C ARG A 261 -19.03 -4.26 -3.35
N ALA A 262 -19.65 -5.26 -2.75
CA ALA A 262 -20.17 -5.18 -1.39
C ALA A 262 -19.06 -5.07 -0.32
N ASN A 263 -17.82 -5.42 -0.68
CA ASN A 263 -16.68 -5.40 0.25
C ASN A 263 -15.62 -4.34 -0.11
N VAL A 264 -15.67 -3.73 -1.31
CA VAL A 264 -14.80 -2.62 -1.73
C VAL A 264 -15.57 -1.30 -1.73
N ASN A 265 -15.63 -0.66 -0.56
CA ASN A 265 -16.39 0.58 -0.34
C ASN A 265 -15.66 1.80 -0.89
N LEU A 266 -14.33 1.81 -0.80
CA LEU A 266 -13.52 2.87 -1.36
C LEU A 266 -13.30 2.60 -2.85
N ARG A 267 -13.77 3.50 -3.70
CA ARG A 267 -13.71 3.33 -5.15
C ARG A 267 -13.14 4.57 -5.81
N ILE A 268 -12.05 4.39 -6.54
CA ILE A 268 -11.40 5.45 -7.30
C ILE A 268 -11.52 5.09 -8.77
N CYS A 269 -12.20 5.92 -9.54
CA CYS A 269 -12.29 5.75 -10.99
C CYS A 269 -11.54 6.90 -11.66
N LEU A 270 -10.36 6.58 -12.19
CA LEU A 270 -9.66 7.44 -13.12
C LEU A 270 -10.33 7.36 -14.49
N ARG A 271 -9.78 8.05 -15.48
CA ARG A 271 -10.30 8.04 -16.85
C ARG A 271 -10.46 6.60 -17.37
N VAL A 272 -11.67 6.26 -17.78
CA VAL A 272 -12.03 5.00 -18.45
C VAL A 272 -12.49 5.29 -19.89
N LEU A 273 -12.58 4.25 -20.73
CA LEU A 273 -12.99 4.42 -22.13
C LEU A 273 -14.51 4.53 -22.27
N ASP A 274 -15.24 3.71 -21.52
CA ASP A 274 -16.69 3.53 -21.67
C ASP A 274 -17.45 4.05 -20.45
N ALA A 275 -18.60 4.71 -20.67
CA ALA A 275 -19.50 5.16 -19.61
C ALA A 275 -20.02 4.01 -18.73
N GLY A 276 -20.13 2.81 -19.29
CA GLY A 276 -20.50 1.59 -18.57
C GLY A 276 -19.46 1.22 -17.52
N ASP A 277 -18.17 1.25 -17.85
CA ASP A 277 -17.09 0.98 -16.91
C ASP A 277 -17.09 1.97 -15.73
N SER A 278 -17.35 3.25 -16.00
CA SER A 278 -17.49 4.27 -14.96
C SER A 278 -18.67 3.95 -14.03
N THR A 279 -19.83 3.63 -14.63
CA THR A 279 -21.05 3.32 -13.87
C THR A 279 -20.87 2.06 -13.02
N ASP A 280 -20.18 1.04 -13.52
CA ASP A 280 -19.91 -0.20 -12.80
C ASP A 280 -19.05 0.01 -11.55
N VAL A 281 -18.17 1.02 -11.56
CA VAL A 281 -17.26 1.32 -10.45
C VAL A 281 -17.88 2.33 -9.49
N ILE A 282 -18.27 3.52 -9.98
CA ILE A 282 -18.70 4.65 -9.15
C ILE A 282 -20.21 4.97 -9.24
N GLY A 283 -20.98 4.24 -10.05
CA GLY A 283 -22.44 4.43 -10.17
C GLY A 283 -22.88 5.57 -11.09
N VAL A 284 -21.94 6.32 -11.67
CA VAL A 284 -22.18 7.41 -12.63
C VAL A 284 -21.21 7.31 -13.80
N ALA A 285 -21.52 7.98 -14.92
CA ALA A 285 -20.73 7.92 -16.17
C ALA A 285 -19.53 8.89 -16.21
N ASP A 286 -19.36 9.74 -15.20
CA ASP A 286 -18.50 10.92 -15.23
C ASP A 286 -17.02 10.62 -15.50
N ALA A 287 -16.51 9.45 -15.08
CA ALA A 287 -15.11 9.10 -15.28
C ALA A 287 -14.75 8.85 -16.75
N ALA A 288 -15.73 8.55 -17.61
CA ALA A 288 -15.52 8.45 -19.06
C ALA A 288 -15.39 9.83 -19.74
N ALA A 289 -15.89 10.89 -19.10
CA ALA A 289 -15.78 12.26 -19.59
C ALA A 289 -14.48 12.95 -19.13
N LEU A 290 -13.71 12.33 -18.23
CA LEU A 290 -12.44 12.87 -17.79
C LEU A 290 -11.49 13.06 -18.97
N PRO A 291 -10.81 14.22 -19.08
CA PRO A 291 -9.87 14.47 -20.16
C PRO A 291 -8.72 13.48 -20.10
N ALA A 292 -8.16 13.14 -21.26
CA ALA A 292 -6.86 12.50 -21.29
C ALA A 292 -5.86 13.41 -20.56
N ALA A 293 -5.12 12.84 -19.60
CA ALA A 293 -3.98 13.55 -19.03
C ALA A 293 -3.11 14.03 -20.21
N PRO A 294 -2.69 15.31 -20.24
CA PRO A 294 -1.92 15.82 -21.35
C PRO A 294 -0.73 14.90 -21.57
N ALA A 295 -0.62 14.34 -22.78
CA ALA A 295 0.55 13.57 -23.18
C ALA A 295 1.75 14.46 -22.94
N ALA A 296 2.59 14.06 -22.00
CA ALA A 296 3.64 14.93 -21.54
C ALA A 296 4.53 15.28 -22.74
N ARG A 297 4.63 16.59 -23.01
CA ARG A 297 5.54 17.09 -24.03
C ARG A 297 6.97 16.70 -23.60
N TRP A 298 7.66 16.03 -24.51
CA TRP A 298 9.01 15.50 -24.39
C TRP A 298 10.02 16.62 -24.18
#